data_AF-I3TUJ7-F1
#
_entry.id   AF-I3TUJ7-F1
#
_cell.length_a   1.000
_cell.length_b   1.000
_cell.length_c   1.000
_cell.angle_alpha   90.00
_cell.angle_beta   90.00
_cell.angle_gamma   90.00
#
_symmetry.space_group_name_H-M   'P 1'
#
loop_
_entity.id
_entity.type
_entity.pdbx_description
1 polymer ?
#
loop_
_entity_poly.entity_id
_entity_poly.type
_entity_poly.pdbx_seq_one_letter_code
_entity_poly.pdbx_strand_id
1 'polypeptide(L)'
;MQIDFEGTWNSKYYEHAGTIVASNHMMFPMIAVGSGRKWQTVPKEDQAVIEKIMAEELDGIVGAYAEIDATYLDKLKTTSVPVVNADRAFFGGAIDLWYQSWREKTPLLKELEKEAAGL
;
A
#
# COMPACT_ATOMS: atom_id res chain seq x y z
N MET A 1 1.79 -3.34 13.49
CA MET A 1 1.56 -2.21 12.56
C MET A 1 2.17 -2.61 11.24
N GLN A 2 1.42 -2.56 10.14
CA GLN A 2 2.02 -2.69 8.81
C GLN A 2 2.71 -1.37 8.50
N ILE A 3 3.99 -1.43 8.11
CA ILE A 3 4.80 -0.28 7.74
C ILE A 3 5.59 -0.74 6.51
N ASP A 4 5.63 0.09 5.47
CA ASP A 4 6.44 -0.13 4.29
C ASP A 4 7.94 0.02 4.62
N PHE A 5 8.80 -0.39 3.69
CA PHE A 5 10.24 -0.30 3.90
C PHE A 5 10.72 1.16 3.94
N GLU A 6 10.09 2.03 3.14
CA GLU A 6 10.37 3.47 3.15
C GLU A 6 10.07 4.08 4.52
N GLY A 7 8.86 3.88 5.05
CA GLY A 7 8.46 4.43 6.35
C GLY A 7 9.29 3.85 7.50
N THR A 8 9.65 2.58 7.43
CA THR A 8 10.56 1.92 8.39
C THR A 8 11.92 2.59 8.42
N TRP A 9 12.47 2.92 7.25
CA TRP A 9 13.76 3.60 7.12
C TRP A 9 13.68 5.08 7.55
N ASN A 10 12.76 5.84 6.96
CA ASN A 10 12.65 7.29 7.14
C ASN A 10 12.31 7.65 8.60
N SER A 11 11.51 6.82 9.27
CA SER A 11 11.16 6.99 10.70
C SER A 11 12.14 6.30 11.64
N LYS A 12 13.20 5.65 11.11
CA LYS A 12 14.22 4.94 11.87
C LYS A 12 13.69 3.84 12.80
N TYR A 13 12.57 3.21 12.45
CA TYR A 13 12.00 2.14 13.29
C TYR A 13 12.92 0.94 13.42
N TYR A 14 13.82 0.72 12.45
CA TYR A 14 14.87 -0.29 12.54
C TYR A 14 15.82 -0.07 13.73
N GLU A 15 16.02 1.15 14.22
CA GLU A 15 16.88 1.43 15.40
C GLU A 15 16.31 0.81 16.71
N HIS A 16 15.03 0.45 16.71
CA HIS A 16 14.32 -0.12 17.85
C HIS A 16 13.75 -1.52 17.58
N ALA A 17 14.00 -2.08 16.39
CA ALA A 17 13.47 -3.37 15.99
C ALA A 17 14.50 -4.49 16.23
N GLY A 18 14.04 -5.65 16.72
CA GLY A 18 14.87 -6.85 16.81
C GLY A 18 14.95 -7.64 15.51
N THR A 19 13.98 -7.48 14.61
CA THR A 19 13.90 -8.16 13.30
C THR A 19 12.96 -7.38 12.40
N ILE A 20 13.25 -7.34 11.10
CA ILE A 20 12.38 -6.81 10.05
C ILE A 20 11.79 -8.00 9.29
N VAL A 21 10.47 -8.13 9.27
CA VAL A 21 9.78 -9.21 8.56
C VAL A 21 9.22 -8.69 7.24
N ALA A 22 9.98 -8.88 6.16
CA ALA A 22 9.59 -8.55 4.79
C ALA A 22 8.57 -9.57 4.30
N SER A 23 7.28 -9.25 4.49
CA SER A 23 6.18 -10.21 4.35
C SER A 23 5.22 -9.92 3.21
N ASN A 24 5.20 -8.69 2.69
CA ASN A 24 4.33 -8.24 1.59
C ASN A 24 2.87 -8.72 1.73
N HIS A 25 2.38 -8.81 2.96
CA HIS A 25 1.14 -9.53 3.29
C HIS A 25 -0.13 -8.69 3.07
N MET A 26 0.03 -7.41 2.76
CA MET A 26 -1.07 -6.49 2.53
C MET A 26 -0.60 -5.33 1.65
N MET A 27 -1.41 -4.94 0.66
CA MET A 27 -1.26 -3.67 -0.06
C MET A 27 -1.81 -2.52 0.79
N PHE A 28 -1.26 -1.32 0.62
CA PHE A 28 -1.75 -0.13 1.34
C PHE A 28 -2.06 1.01 0.36
N PRO A 29 -3.23 0.97 -0.30
CA PRO A 29 -3.60 1.98 -1.29
C PRO A 29 -3.76 3.37 -0.65
N MET A 30 -3.38 4.40 -1.40
CA MET A 30 -3.61 5.81 -1.04
C MET A 30 -4.66 6.40 -1.97
N ILE A 31 -5.54 7.24 -1.43
CA ILE A 31 -6.51 8.02 -2.22
C ILE A 31 -6.33 9.50 -1.93
N ALA A 32 -6.08 10.29 -2.98
CA ALA A 32 -6.08 11.74 -2.89
C ALA A 32 -7.53 12.24 -2.74
N VAL A 33 -7.81 12.99 -1.67
CA VAL A 33 -9.15 13.50 -1.40
C VAL A 33 -9.15 15.02 -1.26
N GLY A 34 -10.13 15.65 -1.92
CA GLY A 34 -10.41 17.08 -1.79
C GLY A 34 -11.66 17.34 -0.96
N SER A 35 -11.81 18.58 -0.48
CA SER A 35 -13.04 19.00 0.17
C SER A 35 -14.18 19.07 -0.85
N GLY A 36 -15.18 18.18 -0.73
CA GLY A 36 -16.35 18.19 -1.62
C GLY A 36 -17.11 19.52 -1.60
N ARG A 37 -17.12 20.24 -0.46
CA ARG A 37 -17.74 21.57 -0.36
C ARG A 37 -17.01 22.62 -1.22
N LYS A 38 -15.67 22.60 -1.21
CA LYS A 38 -14.88 23.53 -2.01
C LYS A 38 -14.88 23.14 -3.48
N TRP A 39 -14.90 21.85 -3.78
CA TRP A 39 -14.99 21.34 -5.13
C TRP A 39 -16.18 21.93 -5.90
N GLN A 40 -17.34 22.04 -5.25
CA GLN A 40 -18.54 22.65 -5.84
C GLN A 40 -18.37 24.13 -6.24
N THR A 41 -17.38 24.83 -5.68
CA THR A 41 -17.08 26.23 -6.02
C THR A 41 -16.02 26.38 -7.12
N VAL A 42 -15.38 25.29 -7.53
CA VAL A 42 -14.38 25.28 -8.60
C VAL A 42 -15.09 25.29 -9.96
N PRO A 43 -14.74 26.18 -10.90
CA PRO A 43 -15.28 26.16 -12.26
C PRO A 43 -15.09 24.80 -12.96
N LYS A 44 -16.01 24.43 -13.85
CA LYS A 44 -15.98 23.11 -14.52
C LYS A 44 -14.72 22.87 -15.35
N GLU A 45 -14.22 23.92 -15.98
CA GLU A 45 -12.97 23.88 -16.75
C GLU A 45 -11.78 23.56 -15.84
N ASP A 46 -11.70 24.20 -14.68
CA ASP A 46 -10.65 23.95 -13.68
C ASP A 46 -10.79 22.58 -13.02
N GLN A 47 -12.03 22.10 -12.79
CA GLN A 47 -12.27 20.74 -12.28
C GLN A 47 -11.65 19.70 -13.21
N ALA A 48 -11.86 19.82 -14.53
CA ALA A 48 -11.31 18.89 -15.51
C ALA A 48 -9.77 18.93 -15.53
N VAL A 49 -9.15 20.10 -15.37
CA VAL A 49 -7.70 20.24 -15.26
C VAL A 49 -7.18 19.53 -14.02
N ILE A 50 -7.83 19.74 -12.87
CA ILE A 50 -7.43 19.11 -11.60
C ILE A 50 -7.59 17.59 -11.67
N GLU A 51 -8.71 17.10 -12.20
CA GLU A 51 -8.96 15.66 -12.37
C GLU A 51 -7.89 15.01 -13.24
N LYS A 52 -7.54 15.64 -14.38
CA LYS A 52 -6.50 15.14 -15.26
C LYS A 52 -5.15 15.06 -14.55
N ILE A 53 -4.69 16.16 -13.97
CA ILE A 53 -3.38 16.22 -13.31
C ILE A 53 -3.33 15.24 -12.14
N MET A 54 -4.39 15.17 -11.34
CA MET A 54 -4.45 14.25 -10.20
C MET A 54 -4.36 12.79 -10.65
N ALA A 55 -5.02 12.41 -11.75
CA ALA A 55 -4.89 11.07 -12.31
C ALA A 55 -3.45 10.78 -12.77
N GLU A 56 -2.82 11.71 -13.49
CA GLU A 56 -1.43 11.58 -13.96
C GLU A 56 -0.44 11.43 -12.79
N GLU A 57 -0.60 12.22 -11.72
CA GLU A 57 0.24 12.14 -10.54
C GLU A 57 0.02 10.85 -9.74
N LEU A 58 -1.22 10.39 -9.60
CA LEU A 58 -1.52 9.12 -8.93
C LEU A 58 -0.93 7.92 -9.67
N ASP A 59 -1.04 7.89 -11.00
CA ASP A 59 -0.40 6.85 -11.82
C ASP A 59 1.12 6.89 -11.68
N GLY A 60 1.72 8.08 -11.67
CA GLY A 60 3.15 8.25 -11.44
C GLY A 60 3.61 7.71 -10.10
N ILE A 61 2.85 7.98 -9.03
CA ILE A 61 3.11 7.46 -7.69
C ILE A 61 3.03 5.93 -7.67
N VAL A 62 1.96 5.34 -8.22
CA VAL A 62 1.79 3.88 -8.28
C VAL A 62 2.93 3.22 -9.05
N GLY A 63 3.33 3.80 -10.19
CA GLY A 63 4.41 3.29 -11.02
C GLY A 63 5.79 3.35 -10.33
N ALA A 64 6.03 4.35 -9.48
CA ALA A 64 7.30 4.51 -8.78
C ALA A 64 7.47 3.55 -7.58
N TYR A 65 6.36 3.10 -6.98
CA TYR A 65 6.40 2.40 -5.69
C TYR A 65 7.17 1.08 -5.71
N ALA A 66 7.15 0.33 -6.82
CA ALA A 66 7.91 -0.92 -6.92
C ALA A 66 9.43 -0.70 -6.77
N GLU A 67 9.96 0.38 -7.36
CA GLU A 67 11.38 0.75 -7.25
C GLU A 67 11.71 1.31 -5.86
N ILE A 68 10.82 2.16 -5.32
CA ILE A 68 10.96 2.70 -3.96
C ILE A 68 11.04 1.55 -2.95
N ASP A 69 10.09 0.61 -2.99
CA ASP A 69 10.01 -0.49 -2.04
C ASP A 69 11.27 -1.38 -2.10
N ALA A 70 11.73 -1.74 -3.30
CA ALA A 70 12.96 -2.49 -3.50
C ALA A 70 14.20 -1.74 -2.98
N THR A 71 14.31 -0.45 -3.28
CA THR A 71 15.44 0.41 -2.86
C THR A 71 15.53 0.49 -1.34
N TYR A 72 14.39 0.70 -0.67
CA TYR A 72 14.37 0.84 0.78
C TYR A 72 14.54 -0.50 1.51
N LEU A 73 14.05 -1.61 0.94
CA LEU A 73 14.38 -2.94 1.43
C LEU A 73 15.91 -3.19 1.38
N ASP A 74 16.57 -2.82 0.29
CA ASP A 74 18.03 -2.98 0.18
C ASP A 74 18.79 -2.10 1.16
N LYS A 75 18.33 -0.88 1.42
CA LYS A 75 18.86 -0.04 2.51
C LYS A 75 18.74 -0.73 3.87
N LEU A 76 17.56 -1.29 4.19
CA LEU A 76 17.35 -1.98 5.47
C LEU A 76 18.27 -3.20 5.65
N LYS A 77 18.57 -3.94 4.57
CA LYS A 77 19.53 -5.05 4.59
C LYS A 77 20.98 -4.63 4.91
N THR A 78 21.32 -3.34 4.78
CA THR A 78 22.64 -2.81 5.17
C THR A 78 22.78 -2.54 6.67
N THR A 79 21.67 -2.60 7.42
CA THR A 79 21.68 -2.42 8.88
C THR A 79 22.13 -3.68 9.60
N SER A 80 22.34 -3.61 10.92
CA SER A 80 22.59 -4.78 11.75
C SER A 80 21.32 -5.58 12.11
N VAL A 81 20.14 -5.10 11.73
CA VAL A 81 18.86 -5.76 12.05
C VAL A 81 18.59 -6.85 11.02
N PRO A 82 18.31 -8.10 11.45
CA PRO A 82 18.03 -9.18 10.51
C PRO A 82 16.73 -8.90 9.72
N VAL A 83 16.82 -9.05 8.41
CA VAL A 83 15.67 -9.02 7.50
C VAL A 83 15.29 -10.45 7.14
N VAL A 84 14.04 -10.84 7.43
CA VAL A 84 13.51 -12.18 7.15
C VAL A 84 12.36 -12.05 6.15
N ASN A 85 12.44 -12.82 5.07
CA ASN A 85 11.34 -12.93 4.12
C ASN A 85 10.29 -13.90 4.67
N ALA A 86 9.03 -13.49 4.68
CA ALA A 86 7.90 -14.31 5.09
C ALA A 86 6.88 -14.38 3.95
N ASP A 87 6.29 -15.54 3.75
CA ASP A 87 5.23 -15.76 2.78
C ASP A 87 3.89 -16.03 3.48
N ARG A 88 2.88 -16.43 2.70
CA ARG A 88 1.55 -16.77 3.24
C ARG A 88 1.60 -17.80 4.37
N ALA A 89 2.50 -18.79 4.30
CA ALA A 89 2.56 -19.88 5.26
C ALA A 89 2.97 -19.41 6.65
N PHE A 90 3.77 -18.33 6.73
CA PHE A 90 4.14 -17.68 8.00
C PHE A 90 2.92 -17.30 8.86
N PHE A 91 1.80 -16.94 8.22
CA PHE A 91 0.59 -16.49 8.90
C PHE A 91 -0.39 -17.61 9.23
N GLY A 92 -0.12 -18.85 8.83
CA GLY A 92 -1.02 -19.99 9.01
C GLY A 92 -2.44 -19.71 8.50
N GLY A 93 -3.45 -20.12 9.26
CA GLY A 93 -4.86 -19.94 8.89
C GLY A 93 -5.41 -18.52 9.06
N ALA A 94 -4.63 -17.56 9.56
CA ALA A 94 -5.12 -16.20 9.85
C ALA A 94 -5.62 -15.48 8.59
N ILE A 95 -4.97 -15.69 7.45
CA ILE A 95 -5.35 -15.06 6.19
C ILE A 95 -6.71 -15.60 5.71
N ASP A 96 -6.94 -16.90 5.80
CA ASP A 96 -8.21 -17.52 5.39
C ASP A 96 -9.37 -17.04 6.27
N LEU A 97 -9.16 -16.96 7.58
CA LEU A 97 -10.13 -16.41 8.53
C LEU A 97 -10.48 -14.94 8.23
N TRP A 98 -9.49 -14.14 7.83
CA TRP A 98 -9.71 -12.77 7.40
C TRP A 98 -10.59 -12.73 6.15
N TYR A 99 -10.25 -13.47 5.09
CA TYR A 99 -11.05 -13.50 3.86
C TYR A 99 -12.47 -14.03 4.08
N GLN A 100 -12.64 -15.06 4.91
CA GLN A 100 -13.96 -15.57 5.27
C GLN A 100 -14.83 -14.47 5.89
N SER A 101 -14.27 -13.72 6.85
CA SER A 101 -14.99 -12.65 7.55
C SER A 101 -15.28 -11.45 6.64
N TRP A 102 -14.32 -11.05 5.81
CA TRP A 102 -14.41 -9.82 5.03
C TRP A 102 -15.18 -9.96 3.72
N ARG A 103 -15.26 -11.16 3.13
CA ARG A 103 -16.14 -11.41 1.97
C ARG A 103 -17.62 -11.23 2.30
N GLU A 104 -18.01 -11.40 3.56
CA GLU A 104 -19.37 -11.13 4.03
C GLU A 104 -19.60 -9.63 4.28
N LYS A 105 -18.61 -8.94 4.86
CA LYS A 105 -18.70 -7.51 5.21
C LYS A 105 -18.52 -6.58 4.03
N THR A 106 -17.75 -6.99 3.04
CA THR A 106 -17.39 -6.20 1.87
C THR A 106 -17.62 -7.04 0.62
N PRO A 107 -18.85 -7.06 0.08
CA PRO A 107 -19.16 -7.83 -1.12
C PRO A 107 -18.25 -7.50 -2.31
N LEU A 108 -17.78 -6.25 -2.40
CA LEU A 108 -16.81 -5.79 -3.40
C LEU A 108 -15.50 -6.58 -3.38
N LEU A 109 -15.11 -7.16 -2.24
CA LEU A 109 -13.89 -7.97 -2.12
C LEU A 109 -13.90 -9.14 -3.10
N LYS A 110 -15.07 -9.77 -3.34
CA LYS A 110 -15.17 -10.89 -4.28
C LYS A 110 -14.87 -10.48 -5.72
N GLU A 111 -15.29 -9.28 -6.11
CA GLU A 111 -14.99 -8.74 -7.44
C GLU A 111 -13.52 -8.32 -7.55
N LEU A 112 -12.95 -7.70 -6.51
CA LEU A 112 -11.52 -7.37 -6.47
C LEU A 112 -10.63 -8.63 -6.54
N GLU A 113 -11.01 -9.71 -5.85
CA GLU A 113 -10.30 -10.99 -5.95
C GLU A 113 -10.35 -11.57 -7.36
N LYS A 114 -11.49 -11.43 -8.05
CA LYS A 114 -11.65 -11.87 -9.44
C LYS A 114 -10.82 -11.03 -10.39
N GLU A 115 -10.77 -9.72 -10.20
CA GLU A 115 -9.95 -8.80 -11.00
C GLU A 115 -8.46 -9.12 -10.80
N ALA A 116 -8.00 -9.25 -9.55
CA ALA A 116 -6.62 -9.59 -9.24
C ALA A 116 -6.19 -10.95 -9.81
N ALA A 117 -7.09 -11.94 -9.86
CA ALA A 117 -6.81 -13.25 -10.47
C ALA A 117 -6.75 -13.21 -12.01
N GLY A 118 -7.21 -12.12 -12.63
CA GLY A 118 -7.17 -11.91 -14.08
C GLY A 118 -5.97 -11.11 -14.58
N LEU A 119 -5.13 -10.59 -13.68
CA LEU A 119 -3.84 -9.95 -13.97
C LEU A 119 -2.74 -11.00 -14.19
#